data_AF-A0A7W0MLL4-F1
#
_entry.id   AF-A0A7W0MLL4-F1
#
_cell.length_a   1.000
_cell.length_b   1.000
_cell.length_c   1.000
_cell.angle_alpha   90.00
_cell.angle_beta   90.00
_cell.angle_gamma   90.00
#
_symmetry.space_group_name_H-M   'P 1'
#
loop_
_entity.id
_entity.type
_entity.pdbx_description
1 polymer ?
#
loop_
_entity_poly.entity_id
_entity_poly.type
_entity_poly.pdbx_seq_one_letter_code
_entity_poly.pdbx_strand_id
1 'polypeptide(L)'
;MQGFGVHTSMWTMNWNREGAEHAVERAVHYGMDFIEIALLDPKGVDTAHTKALLEKNGLRAICSLGLPEPAWPSVNPEAAVAHLTSAMDVARNMGAEALSGVTYGGIGQRTGLPPTEAEYDNVARALGAAARHAK
;
A
#
# COMPACT_ATOMS: atom_id res chain seq x y z
N MET A 1 9.47 -5.78 -10.32
CA MET A 1 8.96 -7.13 -10.00
C MET A 1 8.58 -7.83 -11.30
N GLN A 2 8.77 -9.14 -11.41
CA GLN A 2 8.42 -9.96 -12.59
C GLN A 2 7.69 -11.19 -12.09
N GLY A 3 6.74 -11.70 -12.87
CA GLY A 3 5.91 -12.86 -12.52
C GLY A 3 4.43 -12.53 -12.35
N PHE A 4 3.67 -13.51 -11.90
CA PHE A 4 2.24 -13.43 -11.59
C PHE A 4 2.03 -13.20 -10.10
N GLY A 5 1.47 -12.04 -9.77
CA GLY A 5 1.09 -11.68 -8.42
C GLY A 5 -0.41 -11.80 -8.18
N VAL A 6 -0.79 -11.83 -6.90
CA VAL A 6 -2.18 -11.92 -6.47
C VAL A 6 -2.49 -10.93 -5.34
N HIS A 7 -3.67 -10.34 -5.39
CA HIS A 7 -4.13 -9.41 -4.35
C HIS A 7 -4.68 -10.15 -3.14
N THR A 8 -4.31 -9.72 -1.93
CA THR A 8 -4.64 -10.45 -0.68
C THR A 8 -6.12 -10.49 -0.36
N SER A 9 -6.93 -9.58 -0.91
CA SER A 9 -8.41 -9.60 -0.77
C SER A 9 -9.10 -10.86 -1.29
N MET A 10 -8.39 -11.73 -2.02
CA MET A 10 -8.90 -13.08 -2.33
C MET A 10 -9.08 -13.96 -1.08
N TRP A 11 -8.34 -13.67 0.00
CA TRP A 11 -8.28 -14.51 1.20
C TRP A 11 -8.53 -13.75 2.49
N THR A 12 -8.11 -12.48 2.57
CA THR A 12 -8.34 -11.65 3.75
C THR A 12 -8.53 -10.19 3.39
N MET A 13 -9.43 -9.54 4.13
CA MET A 13 -9.62 -8.08 4.10
C MET A 13 -8.83 -7.37 5.21
N ASN A 14 -8.29 -8.11 6.17
CA ASN A 14 -7.52 -7.57 7.30
C ASN A 14 -6.15 -8.26 7.38
N TRP A 15 -5.08 -7.47 7.40
CA TRP A 15 -3.72 -7.98 7.50
C TRP A 15 -3.27 -8.16 8.95
N ASN A 16 -4.00 -9.00 9.69
CA ASN A 16 -3.58 -9.50 11.00
C ASN A 16 -2.76 -10.81 10.83
N ARG A 17 -2.23 -11.37 11.92
CA ARG A 17 -1.37 -12.57 11.86
C ARG A 17 -2.04 -13.76 11.16
N GLU A 18 -3.30 -14.06 11.52
CA GLU A 18 -4.07 -15.16 10.93
C GLU A 18 -4.32 -14.95 9.43
N GLY A 19 -4.76 -13.74 9.04
CA GLY A 19 -5.00 -13.39 7.64
C GLY A 19 -3.73 -13.40 6.81
N ALA A 20 -2.61 -12.93 7.37
CA ALA A 20 -1.31 -12.97 6.71
C ALA A 20 -0.82 -14.41 6.50
N GLU A 21 -0.90 -15.26 7.54
CA GLU A 21 -0.52 -16.67 7.47
C GLU A 21 -1.35 -17.41 6.43
N HIS A 22 -2.67 -17.23 6.44
CA HIS A 22 -3.56 -17.84 5.46
C HIS A 22 -3.27 -17.35 4.04
N ALA A 23 -3.16 -16.04 3.82
CA ALA A 23 -2.90 -15.50 2.49
C ALA A 23 -1.54 -15.96 1.91
N VAL A 24 -0.49 -16.01 2.73
CA VAL A 24 0.83 -16.50 2.31
C VAL A 24 0.78 -17.99 1.99
N GLU A 25 0.13 -18.80 2.84
CA GLU A 25 -0.07 -20.23 2.58
C GLU A 25 -0.77 -20.46 1.23
N ARG A 26 -1.86 -19.74 0.96
CA ARG A 26 -2.60 -19.87 -0.30
C ARG A 26 -1.78 -19.40 -1.50
N ALA A 27 -1.06 -18.28 -1.39
CA ALA A 27 -0.21 -17.79 -2.47
C ALA A 27 0.89 -18.79 -2.86
N VAL A 28 1.56 -19.38 -1.86
CA VAL A 28 2.57 -20.43 -2.07
C VAL A 28 1.94 -21.68 -2.69
N HIS A 29 0.78 -22.11 -2.18
CA HIS A 29 0.07 -23.28 -2.71
C HIS A 29 -0.27 -23.14 -4.20
N TYR A 30 -0.68 -21.94 -4.64
CA TYR A 30 -1.00 -21.67 -6.03
C TYR A 30 0.20 -21.28 -6.90
N GLY A 31 1.42 -21.26 -6.33
CA GLY A 31 2.64 -20.94 -7.08
C GLY A 31 2.72 -19.49 -7.55
N MET A 32 2.22 -18.55 -6.76
CA MET A 32 2.31 -17.12 -7.07
C MET A 32 3.74 -16.61 -6.87
N ASP A 33 4.21 -15.75 -7.75
CA ASP A 33 5.57 -15.18 -7.68
C ASP A 33 5.68 -14.10 -6.59
N PHE A 34 4.57 -13.42 -6.30
CA PHE A 34 4.47 -12.42 -5.24
C PHE A 34 3.03 -12.18 -4.78
N ILE A 35 2.85 -11.51 -3.65
CA ILE A 35 1.55 -11.03 -3.18
C ILE A 35 1.47 -9.50 -3.14
N GLU A 36 0.30 -8.97 -3.43
CA GLU A 36 -0.04 -7.56 -3.22
C GLU A 36 -0.90 -7.43 -1.96
N ILE A 37 -0.29 -6.91 -0.89
CA ILE A 37 -0.89 -6.74 0.43
C ILE A 37 -1.68 -5.43 0.45
N ALA A 38 -3.00 -5.54 0.65
CA ALA A 38 -3.87 -4.38 0.86
C ALA A 38 -3.59 -3.73 2.22
N LEU A 39 -2.91 -2.59 2.22
CA LEU A 39 -2.45 -1.88 3.42
C LEU A 39 -3.49 -0.87 3.92
N LEU A 40 -4.67 -1.36 4.29
CA LEU A 40 -5.81 -0.52 4.70
C LEU A 40 -5.57 0.21 6.03
N ASP A 41 -4.89 -0.44 6.97
CA ASP A 41 -4.44 0.16 8.23
C ASP A 41 -2.95 -0.15 8.44
N PRO A 42 -2.04 0.71 7.96
CA PRO A 42 -0.61 0.52 8.13
C PRO A 42 -0.17 0.40 9.60
N LYS A 43 -0.89 1.02 10.54
CA LYS A 43 -0.50 1.06 11.96
C LYS A 43 -0.77 -0.25 12.69
N GLY A 44 -1.77 -1.00 12.24
CA GLY A 44 -2.15 -2.29 12.83
C GLY A 44 -1.28 -3.46 12.38
N VAL A 45 -0.34 -3.26 11.45
CA VAL A 45 0.44 -4.35 10.86
C VAL A 45 1.62 -4.76 11.73
N ASP A 46 1.70 -6.06 12.01
CA ASP A 46 2.89 -6.68 12.59
C ASP A 46 3.96 -6.89 11.51
N THR A 47 4.79 -5.86 11.33
CA THR A 47 5.81 -5.86 10.27
C THR A 47 6.88 -6.94 10.45
N ALA A 48 7.26 -7.24 11.70
CA ALA A 48 8.27 -8.25 12.00
C ALA A 48 7.76 -9.67 11.70
N HIS A 49 6.52 -9.98 12.09
CA HIS A 49 5.88 -11.25 11.73
C HIS A 49 5.72 -11.39 10.22
N THR A 50 5.21 -10.35 9.55
CA THR A 50 5.00 -10.38 8.09
C THR A 50 6.32 -10.64 7.36
N LYS A 51 7.39 -9.93 7.74
CA LYS A 51 8.72 -10.13 7.13
C LYS A 51 9.22 -11.56 7.31
N ALA A 52 9.19 -12.09 8.53
CA ALA A 52 9.63 -13.45 8.81
C ALA A 52 8.80 -14.50 8.07
N LEU A 53 7.49 -14.28 7.93
CA LEU A 53 6.58 -15.15 7.20
C LEU A 53 6.89 -15.17 5.69
N LEU A 54 7.11 -14.00 5.08
CA LEU A 54 7.47 -13.88 3.67
C LEU A 54 8.82 -14.54 3.38
N GLU A 55 9.85 -14.24 4.19
CA GLU A 55 11.19 -14.80 4.07
C GLU A 55 11.19 -16.33 4.21
N LYS A 56 10.46 -16.87 5.21
CA LYS A 56 10.33 -18.32 5.43
C LYS A 56 9.76 -19.04 4.21
N ASN A 57 8.89 -18.39 3.45
CA ASN A 57 8.22 -18.97 2.29
C ASN A 57 8.88 -18.58 0.95
N GLY A 58 9.95 -17.78 0.97
CA GLY A 58 10.59 -17.27 -0.25
C GLY A 58 9.64 -16.42 -1.11
N LEU A 59 8.59 -15.85 -0.52
CA LEU A 59 7.53 -15.14 -1.22
C LEU A 59 7.80 -13.63 -1.20
N ARG A 60 7.77 -13.01 -2.38
CA ARG A 60 7.96 -11.56 -2.52
C ARG A 60 6.64 -10.84 -2.26
N ALA A 61 6.72 -9.57 -1.88
CA ALA A 61 5.53 -8.76 -1.62
C ALA A 61 5.65 -7.34 -2.18
N ILE A 62 4.50 -6.79 -2.57
CA ILE A 62 4.25 -5.35 -2.69
C ILE A 62 3.07 -4.99 -1.79
N CYS A 63 2.91 -3.70 -1.53
CA CYS A 63 1.74 -3.17 -0.84
C CYS A 63 0.93 -2.28 -1.79
N SER A 64 -0.36 -2.12 -1.49
CA SER A 64 -1.20 -1.11 -2.12
C SER A 64 -2.11 -0.44 -1.11
N LEU A 65 -2.50 0.81 -1.41
CA LEU A 65 -3.47 1.55 -0.62
C LEU A 65 -4.29 2.51 -1.50
N GLY A 66 -5.36 3.04 -0.93
CA GLY A 66 -5.96 4.30 -1.36
C GLY A 66 -5.90 5.29 -0.22
N LEU A 67 -5.67 6.58 -0.50
CA LEU A 67 -5.55 7.55 0.57
C LEU A 67 -6.91 7.78 1.26
N PRO A 68 -6.95 7.80 2.60
CA PRO A 68 -8.17 8.09 3.34
C PRO A 68 -8.53 9.57 3.19
N GLU A 69 -9.80 9.90 3.39
CA GLU A 69 -10.34 11.27 3.21
C GLU A 69 -9.52 12.38 3.88
N PRO A 70 -9.06 12.24 5.14
CA PRO A 70 -8.25 13.28 5.78
C PRO A 70 -6.88 13.53 5.11
N ALA A 71 -6.45 12.60 4.24
CA ALA A 71 -5.16 12.61 3.55
C ALA A 71 -5.33 12.62 2.02
N TRP A 72 -6.48 13.06 1.50
CA TRP A 72 -6.63 13.25 0.06
C TRP A 72 -5.70 14.37 -0.42
N PRO A 73 -4.76 14.08 -1.33
CA PRO A 73 -3.69 15.01 -1.66
C PRO A 73 -4.17 16.25 -2.41
N SER A 74 -5.31 16.19 -3.11
CA SER A 74 -5.91 17.38 -3.74
C SER A 74 -6.40 18.42 -2.73
N VAL A 75 -6.75 17.99 -1.51
CA VAL A 75 -7.30 18.82 -0.43
C VAL A 75 -6.26 19.10 0.66
N ASN A 76 -5.54 18.06 1.09
CA ASN A 76 -4.58 18.11 2.19
C ASN A 76 -3.27 17.36 1.82
N PRO A 77 -2.42 17.99 0.99
CA PRO A 77 -1.18 17.37 0.51
C PRO A 77 -0.18 17.09 1.64
N GLU A 78 -0.17 17.86 2.73
CA GLU A 78 0.70 17.60 3.89
C GLU A 78 0.31 16.28 4.59
N ALA A 79 -0.98 16.06 4.81
CA ALA A 79 -1.47 14.80 5.38
C ALA A 79 -1.24 13.62 4.44
N ALA A 80 -1.37 13.83 3.13
CA ALA A 80 -1.04 12.81 2.13
C ALA A 80 0.43 12.39 2.20
N VAL A 81 1.36 13.35 2.28
CA VAL A 81 2.79 13.07 2.44
C VAL A 81 3.04 12.27 3.71
N ALA A 82 2.49 12.70 4.86
CA ALA A 82 2.67 12.00 6.12
C ALA A 82 2.14 10.55 6.07
N HIS A 83 0.96 10.35 5.46
CA HIS A 83 0.37 9.02 5.32
C HIS A 83 1.19 8.13 4.40
N LEU A 84 1.60 8.62 3.21
CA LEU A 84 2.42 7.87 2.27
C LEU A 84 3.78 7.51 2.86
N THR A 85 4.44 8.45 3.54
CA THR A 85 5.71 8.20 4.25
C THR A 85 5.56 7.07 5.27
N SER A 86 4.54 7.14 6.13
CA SER A 86 4.28 6.08 7.11
C SER A 86 3.98 4.73 6.44
N ALA A 87 3.19 4.71 5.37
CA ALA A 87 2.87 3.49 4.64
C ALA A 87 4.11 2.87 3.96
N MET A 88 4.99 3.70 3.39
CA MET A 88 6.25 3.23 2.80
C MET A 88 7.21 2.69 3.86
N ASP A 89 7.29 3.31 5.04
CA ASP A 89 8.09 2.78 6.14
C ASP A 89 7.57 1.41 6.61
N VAL A 90 6.24 1.25 6.72
CA VAL A 90 5.61 -0.03 7.04
C VAL A 90 5.89 -1.08 5.95
N ALA A 91 5.71 -0.73 4.67
CA ALA A 91 6.02 -1.60 3.53
C ALA A 91 7.49 -2.07 3.55
N ARG A 92 8.44 -1.14 3.74
CA ARG A 92 9.87 -1.45 3.87
C ARG A 92 10.13 -2.39 5.04
N ASN A 93 9.52 -2.13 6.21
CA ASN A 93 9.74 -2.93 7.40
C ASN A 93 9.18 -4.36 7.27
N MET A 94 8.15 -4.58 6.46
CA MET A 94 7.65 -5.91 6.08
C MET A 94 8.53 -6.63 5.05
N GLY A 95 9.50 -5.94 4.44
CA GLY A 95 10.27 -6.47 3.32
C GLY A 95 9.55 -6.40 1.97
N ALA A 96 8.50 -5.58 1.85
CA ALA A 96 7.85 -5.34 0.57
C ALA A 96 8.72 -4.45 -0.33
N GLU A 97 8.71 -4.71 -1.63
CA GLU A 97 9.60 -4.04 -2.60
C GLU A 97 9.00 -2.76 -3.17
N ALA A 98 7.68 -2.54 -3.04
CA ALA A 98 7.00 -1.37 -3.56
C ALA A 98 5.70 -1.07 -2.79
N LEU A 99 5.29 0.19 -2.84
CA LEU A 99 3.96 0.66 -2.49
C LEU A 99 3.25 1.20 -3.75
N SER A 100 2.03 0.76 -3.99
CA SER A 100 1.24 1.07 -5.18
C SER A 100 -0.22 1.44 -4.83
N GLY A 101 -1.13 1.43 -5.80
CA GLY A 101 -2.54 1.74 -5.62
C GLY A 101 -2.90 3.19 -5.96
N VAL A 102 -3.94 3.72 -5.32
CA VAL A 102 -4.42 5.10 -5.51
C VAL A 102 -3.64 6.03 -4.58
N THR A 103 -2.35 6.19 -4.84
CA THR A 103 -1.44 7.03 -4.04
C THR A 103 -1.63 8.53 -4.29
N TYR A 104 -2.43 8.89 -5.29
CA TYR A 104 -2.69 10.25 -5.76
C TYR A 104 -4.08 10.77 -5.38
N GLY A 105 -4.87 10.01 -4.63
CA GLY A 105 -6.28 10.33 -4.36
C GLY A 105 -6.98 9.34 -3.45
N GLY A 106 -8.26 9.58 -3.18
CA GLY A 106 -9.14 8.61 -2.54
C GLY A 106 -9.79 7.65 -3.52
N ILE A 107 -9.98 6.40 -3.10
CA ILE A 107 -10.85 5.47 -3.84
C ILE A 107 -12.28 6.02 -3.82
N GLY A 108 -12.81 6.37 -4.99
CA GLY A 108 -14.16 6.91 -5.12
C GLY A 108 -14.29 8.40 -4.78
N GLN A 109 -13.18 9.12 -4.56
CA GLN A 109 -13.21 10.56 -4.35
C GLN A 109 -13.84 11.28 -5.55
N ARG A 110 -14.89 12.07 -5.31
CA ARG A 110 -15.59 12.87 -6.32
C ARG A 110 -16.00 14.21 -5.75
N THR A 111 -15.67 15.29 -6.46
CA THR A 111 -16.14 16.65 -6.16
C THR A 111 -17.40 17.01 -6.96
N GLY A 112 -17.73 16.23 -7.98
CA GLY A 112 -18.81 16.53 -8.93
C GLY A 112 -18.42 17.54 -10.02
N LEU A 113 -17.18 18.01 -10.02
CA LEU A 113 -16.63 18.97 -10.99
C LEU A 113 -15.32 18.41 -11.61
N PRO A 114 -14.89 18.91 -12.77
CA PRO A 114 -13.53 18.66 -13.27
C PRO A 114 -12.48 19.15 -12.27
N PRO A 115 -11.31 18.48 -12.15
CA PRO A 115 -10.24 18.94 -11.27
C PRO A 115 -9.72 20.32 -11.68
N THR A 116 -9.41 21.14 -10.68
CA THR A 116 -8.79 22.45 -10.82
C THR A 116 -7.26 22.34 -10.92
N GLU A 117 -6.60 23.37 -11.44
CA GLU A 117 -5.12 23.42 -11.46
C GLU A 117 -4.53 23.34 -10.04
N ALA A 118 -5.15 24.00 -9.06
CA ALA A 118 -4.70 23.95 -7.68
C ALA A 118 -4.78 22.54 -7.08
N GLU A 119 -5.83 21.77 -7.40
CA GLU A 119 -5.92 20.37 -7.00
C GLU A 119 -4.80 19.52 -7.63
N TYR A 120 -4.51 19.72 -8.92
CA TYR A 120 -3.39 19.05 -9.58
C TYR A 120 -2.04 19.41 -8.96
N ASP A 121 -1.80 20.69 -8.69
CA ASP A 121 -0.56 21.17 -8.08
C ASP A 121 -0.35 20.56 -6.69
N ASN A 122 -1.42 20.46 -5.89
CA ASN A 122 -1.37 19.81 -4.59
C ASN A 122 -1.00 18.32 -4.71
N VAL A 123 -1.61 17.58 -5.64
CA VAL A 123 -1.28 16.17 -5.89
C VAL A 123 0.17 16.02 -6.34
N ALA A 124 0.62 16.82 -7.30
CA ALA A 124 2.00 16.76 -7.80
C ALA A 124 3.01 17.05 -6.69
N ARG A 125 2.74 18.05 -5.84
CA ARG A 125 3.57 18.40 -4.69
C ARG A 125 3.66 17.27 -3.66
N ALA A 126 2.52 16.65 -3.32
CA ALA A 126 2.46 15.54 -2.38
C ALA A 126 3.25 14.32 -2.90
N LEU A 127 2.97 13.91 -4.14
CA LEU A 127 3.66 12.78 -4.77
C LEU A 127 5.16 13.04 -4.94
N GLY A 128 5.56 14.26 -5.31
CA GLY A 128 6.96 14.63 -5.42
C GLY A 128 7.71 14.55 -4.09
N ALA A 129 7.05 14.90 -2.97
CA ALA A 129 7.62 14.74 -1.64
C ALA A 129 7.69 13.28 -1.19
N ALA A 130 6.60 12.51 -1.37
CA ALA A 130 6.59 11.08 -1.07
C ALA A 130 7.64 10.31 -1.89
N ALA A 131 7.78 10.62 -3.18
CA ALA A 131 8.77 10.00 -4.06
C ALA A 131 10.23 10.27 -3.62
N ARG A 132 10.52 11.38 -2.93
CA ARG A 132 11.85 11.62 -2.35
C ARG A 132 12.13 10.71 -1.15
N HIS A 133 11.11 10.37 -0.37
CA HIS A 133 11.23 9.41 0.74
C HIS A 133 11.35 7.96 0.25
N ALA A 134 10.74 7.65 -0.90
CA ALA A 134 10.74 6.31 -1.48
C ALA A 134 12.10 5.84 -2.05
N LYS A 135 13.08 6.73 -2.19
CA LYS A 135 14.40 6.44 -2.76
C LYS A 135 15.30 5.72 -1.77
#